data_AF-X1H214-F1
#
_entry.id   AF-X1H214-F1
#
_cell.length_a   1.000
_cell.length_b   1.000
_cell.length_c   1.000
_cell.angle_alpha   90.00
_cell.angle_beta   90.00
_cell.angle_gamma   90.00
#
_symmetry.space_group_name_H-M   'P 1'
#
loop_
_entity.id
_entity.type
_entity.pdbx_description
1 polymer ?
#
loop_
_entity_poly.entity_id
_entity_poly.type
_entity_poly.pdbx_seq_one_letter_code
_entity_poly.pdbx_strand_id
1 'polypeptide(L)'
;MPKPNLYQSLHTTIIAEKKHTVEIQIRTRDMHNLAENGIAAHWKYKETDPRHIMKEDKRLNWLREMVDLYKEQKSPREFLKSLKTDLIPEEVYVFTPKGKVVTLPLGASALDFAFKIHSEIGLHCARAKINGRIERLKTILKTGDIVEILTSPEKTPSRDWLNIAFTSTARHNIKRWLNLQDKIKNTALGKKLWEKEIKHYKVPAHFLKEENLLKNLSSVANVRLKKMEKFYAYVGFGK
;
A
#
# COMPACT_ATOMS: atom_id res chain seq x y z
N MET A 1 -10.38 18.66 -2.28
CA MET A 1 -10.40 18.08 -3.63
C MET A 1 -11.64 17.20 -3.76
N PRO A 2 -12.38 17.27 -4.88
CA PRO A 2 -13.53 16.38 -5.12
C PRO A 2 -13.05 14.93 -5.16
N LYS A 3 -13.80 14.02 -4.55
CA LYS A 3 -13.52 12.59 -4.65
C LYS A 3 -13.81 12.08 -6.08
N PRO A 4 -13.26 10.92 -6.49
CA PRO A 4 -13.50 10.35 -7.82
C PRO A 4 -14.99 10.11 -8.16
N ASN A 5 -15.84 9.94 -7.16
CA ASN A 5 -17.30 9.81 -7.27
C ASN A 5 -18.04 11.17 -7.32
N LEU A 6 -17.33 12.26 -7.61
CA LEU A 6 -17.81 13.64 -7.59
C LEU A 6 -18.32 14.12 -6.22
N TYR A 7 -18.13 13.35 -5.14
CA TYR A 7 -18.49 13.78 -3.80
C TYR A 7 -17.67 15.00 -3.38
N GLN A 8 -18.38 16.02 -2.94
CA GLN A 8 -17.83 17.31 -2.56
C GLN A 8 -18.45 17.75 -1.23
N SER A 9 -17.61 17.91 -0.22
CA SER A 9 -17.96 18.51 1.06
C SER A 9 -16.69 18.91 1.78
N LEU A 10 -16.82 19.86 2.70
CA LEU A 10 -15.78 20.15 3.69
C LEU A 10 -16.04 19.29 4.90
N HIS A 11 -15.05 18.48 5.28
CA HIS A 11 -15.09 17.66 6.49
C HIS A 11 -14.18 18.31 7.52
N THR A 12 -14.71 18.53 8.72
CA THR A 12 -13.93 18.94 9.87
C THR A 12 -14.40 18.15 11.08
N THR A 13 -13.47 17.81 11.97
CA THR A 13 -13.79 17.12 13.22
C THR A 13 -13.37 18.01 14.36
N ILE A 14 -14.31 18.32 15.25
CA ILE A 14 -14.06 19.10 16.44
C ILE A 14 -14.03 18.18 17.66
N ILE A 15 -13.19 18.52 18.64
CA ILE A 15 -13.16 17.85 19.94
C ILE A 15 -14.11 18.63 20.85
N ALA A 16 -15.23 18.01 21.22
CA ALA A 16 -16.20 18.57 22.15
C ALA A 16 -15.78 18.31 23.61
N GLU A 17 -16.51 18.92 24.56
CA GLU A 17 -16.31 18.67 25.99
C GLU A 17 -16.33 17.16 26.30
N LYS A 18 -15.49 16.72 27.24
CA LYS A 18 -15.23 15.31 27.59
C LYS A 18 -14.49 14.45 26.56
N LYS A 19 -13.74 15.06 25.61
CA LYS A 19 -12.92 14.35 24.60
C LYS A 19 -13.72 13.52 23.59
N HIS A 20 -15.00 13.85 23.39
CA HIS A 20 -15.80 13.22 22.34
C HIS A 20 -15.54 13.96 21.03
N THR A 21 -15.36 13.23 19.93
CA THR A 21 -15.18 13.81 18.60
C THR A 21 -16.52 13.96 17.91
N VAL A 22 -16.77 15.13 17.31
CA VAL A 22 -17.95 15.40 16.49
C VAL A 22 -17.48 15.71 15.08
N GLU A 23 -17.97 14.95 14.10
CA GLU A 23 -17.70 15.19 12.68
C GLU A 23 -18.75 16.16 12.12
N ILE A 24 -18.28 17.24 11.51
CA ILE A 24 -19.10 18.24 10.84
C ILE A 24 -18.80 18.18 9.35
N GLN A 25 -19.86 17.97 8.57
CA GLN A 25 -19.79 17.96 7.11
C GLN A 25 -20.56 19.18 6.56
N ILE A 26 -19.85 20.09 5.89
CA ILE A 26 -20.43 21.28 5.27
C ILE A 26 -20.47 21.06 3.76
N ARG A 27 -21.67 21.18 3.17
CA ARG A 27 -21.91 20.99 1.74
C ARG A 27 -23.04 21.89 1.25
N THR A 28 -23.01 22.31 -0.01
CA THR A 28 -24.15 23.02 -0.63
C THR A 28 -25.30 22.03 -0.89
N ARG A 29 -26.50 22.55 -1.20
CA ARG A 29 -27.65 21.69 -1.57
C ARG A 29 -27.37 20.84 -2.80
N ASP A 30 -26.66 21.38 -3.79
CA ASP A 30 -26.29 20.63 -5.01
C ASP A 30 -25.33 19.48 -4.69
N MET A 31 -24.34 19.74 -3.83
CA MET A 31 -23.40 18.73 -3.34
C MET A 31 -24.11 17.64 -2.53
N HIS A 32 -25.11 18.02 -1.73
CA HIS A 32 -25.93 17.07 -0.99
C HIS A 32 -26.74 16.17 -1.94
N ASN A 33 -27.41 16.74 -2.93
CA ASN A 33 -28.18 15.97 -3.91
C ASN A 33 -27.32 14.98 -4.70
N LEU A 34 -26.12 15.39 -5.11
CA LEU A 34 -25.16 14.53 -5.80
C LEU A 34 -24.62 13.42 -4.90
N ALA A 35 -24.40 13.70 -3.62
CA ALA A 35 -23.92 12.72 -2.64
C ALA A 35 -24.97 11.65 -2.29
N GLU A 36 -26.24 12.04 -2.13
CA GLU A 36 -27.32 11.11 -1.77
C GLU A 36 -27.79 10.26 -2.97
N ASN A 37 -27.86 10.88 -4.16
CA ASN A 37 -28.46 10.25 -5.33
C ASN A 37 -27.44 9.83 -6.40
N GLY A 38 -26.17 10.16 -6.22
CA GLY A 38 -25.09 9.87 -7.17
C GLY A 38 -25.31 10.55 -8.54
N ILE A 39 -24.73 9.95 -9.58
CA ILE A 39 -24.84 10.41 -10.97
C ILE A 39 -26.31 10.49 -11.45
N ALA A 40 -27.22 9.73 -10.83
CA ALA A 40 -28.64 9.74 -11.17
C ALA A 40 -29.34 11.08 -10.86
N ALA A 41 -28.88 11.85 -9.87
CA ALA A 41 -29.39 13.22 -9.65
C ALA A 41 -29.00 14.19 -10.76
N HIS A 42 -27.83 13.99 -11.37
CA HIS A 42 -27.37 14.83 -12.48
C HIS A 42 -28.20 14.60 -13.75
N TRP A 43 -28.78 13.40 -13.93
CA TRP A 43 -29.70 13.10 -15.02
C TRP A 43 -31.10 13.70 -14.84
N LYS A 44 -31.64 13.73 -13.61
CA LYS A 44 -33.00 14.22 -13.37
C LYS A 44 -33.10 15.76 -13.44
N TYR A 45 -32.00 16.47 -13.21
CA TYR A 45 -31.99 17.95 -13.15
C TYR A 45 -31.64 18.64 -14.48
N LYS A 46 -31.14 17.89 -15.47
CA LYS A 46 -30.84 18.40 -16.82
C LYS A 46 -31.71 17.68 -17.83
N GLU A 47 -32.96 18.11 -17.94
CA GLU A 47 -33.91 17.68 -18.99
C GLU A 47 -33.50 18.12 -20.42
N THR A 48 -32.31 18.71 -20.60
CA THR A 48 -31.83 19.19 -21.90
C THR A 48 -30.71 18.28 -22.43
N ASP A 49 -31.11 17.40 -23.35
CA ASP A 49 -30.31 16.52 -24.22
C ASP A 49 -29.26 15.60 -23.55
N PRO A 50 -29.54 14.28 -23.45
CA PRO A 50 -28.60 13.26 -22.98
C PRO A 50 -27.23 13.27 -23.68
N ARG A 51 -27.17 13.79 -24.91
CA ARG A 51 -25.94 13.80 -25.72
C ARG A 51 -24.91 14.82 -25.26
N HIS A 52 -25.32 15.88 -24.56
CA HIS A 52 -24.40 16.93 -24.09
C HIS A 52 -23.63 16.50 -22.83
N ILE A 53 -24.28 15.77 -21.92
CA ILE A 53 -23.67 15.24 -20.68
C ILE A 53 -22.58 14.19 -21.00
N MET A 54 -22.71 13.47 -22.11
CA MET A 54 -21.82 12.37 -22.51
C MET A 54 -20.52 12.81 -23.20
N LYS A 55 -20.38 14.08 -23.58
CA LYS A 55 -19.19 14.60 -24.28
C LYS A 55 -18.15 15.23 -23.35
N GLU A 56 -18.53 15.75 -22.18
CA GLU A 56 -17.64 16.61 -21.40
C GLU A 56 -16.85 15.93 -20.27
N ASP A 57 -17.33 14.83 -19.67
CA ASP A 57 -16.65 14.29 -18.48
C ASP A 57 -15.79 13.04 -18.78
N LYS A 58 -14.50 13.28 -19.08
CA LYS A 58 -13.47 12.24 -19.23
C LYS A 58 -13.38 11.29 -18.02
N ARG A 59 -13.89 11.69 -16.85
CA ARG A 59 -13.89 10.91 -15.61
C ARG A 59 -14.88 9.73 -15.64
N LEU A 60 -15.80 9.69 -16.61
CA LEU A 60 -16.83 8.64 -16.72
C LEU A 60 -16.52 7.60 -17.81
N ASN A 61 -15.32 7.62 -18.41
CA ASN A 61 -14.96 6.64 -19.44
C ASN A 61 -14.84 5.21 -18.90
N TRP A 62 -14.37 5.03 -17.65
CA TRP A 62 -14.28 3.70 -17.03
C TRP A 62 -15.67 3.07 -16.80
N LEU A 63 -16.72 3.90 -16.64
CA LEU A 63 -18.10 3.44 -16.57
C LEU A 63 -18.60 2.92 -17.92
N ARG A 64 -18.13 3.46 -19.05
CA ARG A 64 -18.46 2.91 -20.39
C ARG A 64 -17.89 1.51 -20.57
N GLU A 65 -16.61 1.33 -20.23
CA GLU A 65 -15.92 0.03 -20.36
C GLU A 65 -16.60 -1.05 -19.49
N MET A 66 -17.01 -0.71 -18.26
CA MET A 66 -17.73 -1.62 -17.37
C MET A 66 -19.15 -1.94 -17.84
N VAL A 67 -19.88 -0.96 -18.40
CA VAL A 67 -21.23 -1.17 -18.95
C VAL A 67 -21.19 -2.05 -20.20
N ASP A 68 -20.20 -1.87 -21.06
CA ASP A 68 -20.05 -2.66 -22.28
C ASP A 68 -19.68 -4.12 -21.97
N LEU A 69 -18.91 -4.38 -20.90
CA LEU A 69 -18.57 -5.72 -20.41
C LEU A 69 -19.75 -6.52 -19.82
N TYR A 70 -20.83 -5.85 -19.37
CA TYR A 70 -21.94 -6.48 -18.62
C TYR A 70 -23.30 -6.43 -19.34
N LYS A 71 -23.35 -5.95 -20.58
CA LYS A 71 -24.55 -5.92 -21.44
C LYS A 71 -25.20 -7.30 -21.68
N GLU A 72 -24.55 -8.39 -21.29
CA GLU A 72 -25.03 -9.76 -21.50
C GLU A 72 -25.97 -10.28 -20.39
N GLN A 73 -26.16 -9.57 -19.26
CA GLN A 73 -27.06 -10.02 -18.18
C GLN A 73 -28.37 -9.22 -18.08
N LYS A 74 -29.47 -9.97 -17.99
CA LYS A 74 -30.86 -9.48 -17.98
C LYS A 74 -31.32 -8.99 -16.59
N SER A 75 -30.82 -7.86 -16.08
CA SER A 75 -31.55 -7.04 -15.08
C SER A 75 -30.81 -5.73 -14.75
N PRO A 76 -31.13 -4.61 -15.42
CA PRO A 76 -30.53 -3.30 -15.13
C PRO A 76 -30.79 -2.77 -13.70
N ARG A 77 -31.84 -3.25 -13.01
CA ARG A 77 -32.20 -2.78 -11.66
C ARG A 77 -31.37 -3.45 -10.56
N GLU A 78 -31.03 -4.72 -10.72
CA GLU A 78 -30.11 -5.41 -9.79
C GLU A 78 -28.68 -4.92 -9.96
N PHE A 79 -28.27 -4.60 -11.20
CA PHE A 79 -27.00 -3.94 -11.54
C PHE A 79 -26.82 -2.59 -10.82
N LEU A 80 -27.86 -1.74 -10.80
CA LEU A 80 -27.79 -0.46 -10.08
C LEU A 80 -27.72 -0.64 -8.55
N LYS A 81 -28.23 -1.76 -8.03
CA LYS A 81 -28.20 -2.08 -6.60
C LYS A 81 -26.82 -2.61 -6.19
N SER A 82 -26.19 -3.48 -6.99
CA SER A 82 -24.82 -3.96 -6.73
C SER A 82 -23.76 -2.87 -6.93
N LEU A 83 -23.90 -2.04 -7.97
CA LEU A 83 -23.00 -0.89 -8.17
C LEU A 83 -23.07 0.13 -7.03
N LYS A 84 -24.25 0.35 -6.44
CA LYS A 84 -24.38 1.24 -5.26
C LYS A 84 -23.61 0.73 -4.04
N THR A 85 -23.43 -0.59 -3.92
CA THR A 85 -22.74 -1.23 -2.79
C THR A 85 -21.24 -1.40 -3.04
N ASP A 86 -20.83 -1.70 -4.28
CA ASP A 86 -19.43 -2.06 -4.60
C ASP A 86 -18.58 -0.91 -5.18
N LEU A 87 -19.17 0.23 -5.57
CA LEU A 87 -18.42 1.37 -6.14
C LEU A 87 -17.85 2.35 -5.12
N ILE A 88 -18.15 2.16 -3.83
CA ILE A 88 -17.60 2.98 -2.77
C ILE A 88 -16.48 2.15 -2.15
N PRO A 89 -15.19 2.44 -2.43
CA PRO A 89 -14.16 1.96 -1.53
C PRO A 89 -14.48 2.55 -0.17
N GLU A 90 -14.98 1.72 0.74
CA GLU A 90 -15.15 2.11 2.12
C GLU A 90 -13.76 2.58 2.61
N GLU A 91 -13.67 3.84 3.00
CA GLU A 91 -12.45 4.44 3.55
C GLU A 91 -12.65 4.59 5.05
N VAL A 92 -11.60 4.30 5.82
CA VAL A 92 -11.56 4.59 7.25
C VAL A 92 -10.75 5.86 7.49
N TYR A 93 -11.30 6.75 8.31
CA TYR A 93 -10.66 7.99 8.74
C TYR A 93 -10.10 7.82 10.13
N VAL A 94 -8.78 7.84 10.24
CA VAL A 94 -8.08 7.68 11.52
C VAL A 94 -7.28 8.92 11.84
N PHE A 95 -7.17 9.21 13.13
CA PHE A 95 -6.55 10.41 13.65
C PHE A 95 -5.19 10.08 14.24
N THR A 96 -4.22 10.95 14.00
CA THR A 96 -3.00 10.97 14.82
C THR A 96 -3.32 11.60 16.18
N PRO A 97 -2.50 11.40 17.23
CA PRO A 97 -2.68 12.08 18.52
C PRO A 97 -2.62 13.60 18.43
N LYS A 98 -2.01 14.13 17.36
CA LYS A 98 -1.93 15.57 17.04
C LYS A 98 -3.16 16.10 16.27
N GLY A 99 -4.19 15.28 16.07
CA GLY A 99 -5.43 15.68 15.38
C GLY A 99 -5.37 15.65 13.85
N LYS A 100 -4.23 15.28 13.23
CA LYS A 100 -4.15 15.09 11.77
C LYS A 100 -4.96 13.87 11.35
N VAL A 101 -5.83 14.04 10.36
CA VAL A 101 -6.62 12.98 9.72
C VAL A 101 -5.78 12.24 8.68
N VAL A 102 -5.85 10.92 8.69
CA VAL A 102 -5.22 10.01 7.73
C VAL A 102 -6.29 9.08 7.18
N THR A 103 -6.34 8.98 5.85
CA THR A 103 -7.28 8.11 5.14
C THR A 103 -6.61 6.79 4.76
N LEU A 104 -7.32 5.70 5.02
CA LEU A 104 -6.90 4.34 4.71
C LEU A 104 -8.09 3.56 4.11
N PRO A 105 -7.84 2.52 3.30
CA PRO A 105 -8.91 1.64 2.85
C PRO A 105 -9.52 0.85 4.03
N LEU A 106 -10.78 0.46 3.91
CA LEU A 106 -11.43 -0.45 4.84
C LEU A 106 -10.61 -1.75 4.96
N GLY A 107 -10.43 -2.23 6.19
CA GLY A 107 -9.61 -3.40 6.47
C GLY A 107 -8.12 -3.08 6.69
N ALA A 108 -7.70 -1.82 6.54
CA ALA A 108 -6.35 -1.41 6.86
C ALA A 108 -6.03 -1.65 8.35
N SER A 109 -4.84 -2.20 8.58
CA SER A 109 -4.35 -2.49 9.92
C SER A 109 -3.62 -1.29 10.53
N ALA A 110 -3.36 -1.34 11.84
CA ALA A 110 -2.48 -0.37 12.49
C ALA A 110 -1.06 -0.34 11.88
N LEU A 111 -0.59 -1.47 11.31
CA LEU A 111 0.65 -1.52 10.55
C LEU A 111 0.59 -0.67 9.27
N ASP A 112 -0.53 -0.73 8.55
CA ASP A 112 -0.73 0.09 7.34
C ASP A 112 -0.73 1.58 7.65
N PHE A 113 -1.32 1.97 8.79
CA PHE A 113 -1.26 3.34 9.28
C PHE A 113 0.19 3.79 9.56
N ALA A 114 1.00 2.93 10.18
CA ALA A 114 2.42 3.23 10.43
C ALA A 114 3.17 3.54 9.13
N PHE A 115 3.03 2.68 8.11
CA PHE A 115 3.63 2.90 6.79
C PHE A 115 3.05 4.10 6.03
N LYS A 116 1.79 4.47 6.29
CA LYS A 116 1.15 5.66 5.72
C LYS A 116 1.71 6.95 6.31
N ILE A 117 2.08 6.96 7.60
CA ILE A 117 2.76 8.10 8.22
C ILE A 117 4.17 8.24 7.67
N HIS A 118 4.99 7.18 7.77
CA HIS A 118 6.36 7.19 7.29
C HIS A 118 6.89 5.76 7.16
N SER A 119 7.73 5.49 6.16
CA SER A 119 8.36 4.18 5.97
C SER A 119 9.15 3.74 7.20
N GLU A 120 9.99 4.63 7.74
CA GLU A 120 10.82 4.35 8.93
C GLU A 120 10.00 3.99 10.18
N ILE A 121 8.87 4.68 10.39
CA ILE A 121 7.95 4.37 11.48
C ILE A 121 7.32 3.00 11.25
N GLY A 122 6.93 2.70 10.02
CA GLY A 122 6.46 1.38 9.62
C GLY A 122 7.48 0.27 9.88
N LEU A 123 8.74 0.48 9.47
CA LEU A 123 9.83 -0.50 9.62
C LEU A 123 10.15 -0.82 11.08
N HIS A 124 10.14 0.20 11.94
CA HIS A 124 10.46 0.09 13.36
C HIS A 124 9.24 0.00 14.28
N CYS A 125 8.07 -0.34 13.73
CA CYS A 125 6.81 -0.42 14.46
C CYS A 125 6.81 -1.61 15.44
N ALA A 126 6.61 -1.34 16.73
CA ALA A 126 6.58 -2.35 17.78
C ALA A 126 5.15 -2.69 18.23
N ARG A 127 4.37 -1.65 18.54
CA ARG A 127 2.97 -1.75 19.01
C ARG A 127 2.18 -0.55 18.51
N ALA A 128 0.86 -0.69 18.53
CA ALA A 128 -0.05 0.42 18.28
C ALA A 128 -0.82 0.73 19.56
N LYS A 129 -1.15 1.99 19.78
CA LYS A 129 -2.05 2.43 20.83
C LYS A 129 -3.25 3.10 20.18
N ILE A 130 -4.42 2.49 20.32
CA ILE A 130 -5.66 2.90 19.68
C ILE A 130 -6.60 3.42 20.77
N ASN A 131 -7.05 4.66 20.66
CA ASN A 131 -7.92 5.32 21.64
C ASN A 131 -7.39 5.23 23.09
N GLY A 132 -6.06 5.32 23.24
CA GLY A 132 -5.40 5.25 24.55
C GLY A 132 -5.02 3.84 25.02
N ARG A 133 -5.48 2.77 24.37
CA ARG A 133 -5.22 1.37 24.76
C ARG A 133 -4.19 0.70 23.87
N ILE A 134 -3.30 -0.10 24.44
CA ILE A 134 -2.28 -0.83 23.67
C ILE A 134 -2.95 -1.99 22.93
N GLU A 135 -2.77 -2.03 21.62
CA GLU A 135 -3.36 -2.99 20.70
C GLU A 135 -2.30 -3.64 19.80
N ARG A 136 -2.69 -4.74 19.17
CA ARG A 136 -1.82 -5.48 18.23
C ARG A 136 -1.71 -4.73 16.90
N LEU A 137 -0.59 -4.92 16.19
CA LEU A 137 -0.37 -4.32 14.86
C LEU A 137 -1.37 -4.79 13.79
N LYS A 138 -1.92 -5.99 13.96
CA LYS A 138 -2.92 -6.58 13.06
C LYS A 138 -4.34 -6.05 13.26
N THR A 139 -4.55 -5.19 14.24
CA THR A 139 -5.89 -4.67 14.55
C THR A 139 -6.37 -3.82 13.38
N ILE A 140 -7.56 -4.13 12.88
CA ILE A 140 -8.22 -3.39 11.81
C ILE A 140 -8.73 -2.07 12.39
N LEU A 141 -8.40 -0.99 11.71
CA LEU A 141 -8.76 0.35 12.13
C LEU A 141 -10.19 0.70 11.74
N LYS A 142 -10.85 1.50 12.56
CA LYS A 142 -12.19 2.02 12.33
C LYS A 142 -12.17 3.54 12.19
N THR A 143 -13.15 4.06 11.48
CA THR A 143 -13.37 5.50 11.40
C THR A 143 -13.56 6.09 12.79
N GLY A 144 -12.83 7.16 13.10
CA GLY A 144 -12.83 7.81 14.41
C GLY A 144 -11.69 7.41 15.34
N ASP A 145 -10.94 6.33 15.04
CA ASP A 145 -9.86 5.86 15.90
C ASP A 145 -8.70 6.86 15.96
N ILE A 146 -8.22 7.15 17.17
CA ILE A 146 -6.98 7.88 17.42
C ILE A 146 -5.86 6.85 17.57
N VAL A 147 -4.94 6.83 16.61
CA VAL A 147 -3.88 5.82 16.51
C VAL A 147 -2.51 6.46 16.77
N GLU A 148 -1.81 5.96 17.78
CA GLU A 148 -0.43 6.27 18.10
C GLU A 148 0.44 5.04 17.82
N ILE A 149 1.54 5.21 17.08
CA ILE A 149 2.47 4.12 16.78
C ILE A 149 3.66 4.21 17.72
N LEU A 150 3.94 3.10 18.42
CA LEU A 150 5.09 2.95 19.29
C LEU A 150 6.20 2.26 18.50
N THR A 151 7.31 2.96 18.27
CA THR A 151 8.47 2.45 17.55
C THR A 151 9.56 1.94 18.48
N SER A 152 10.40 1.04 17.98
CA SER A 152 11.60 0.56 18.67
C SER A 152 12.69 0.26 17.65
N PRO A 153 13.95 0.68 17.89
CA PRO A 153 15.05 0.48 16.95
C PRO A 153 15.39 -1.01 16.74
N GLU A 154 15.11 -1.86 17.74
CA GLU A 154 15.33 -3.30 17.68
C GLU A 154 14.26 -4.03 16.86
N LYS A 155 13.11 -3.39 16.65
CA LYS A 155 12.03 -3.99 15.86
C LYS A 155 12.30 -3.77 14.40
N THR A 156 12.16 -4.86 13.65
CA THR A 156 12.32 -4.89 12.21
C THR A 156 11.21 -5.74 11.58
N PRO A 157 10.90 -5.52 10.30
CA PRO A 157 9.87 -6.29 9.61
C PRO A 157 10.18 -7.79 9.62
N SER A 158 9.12 -8.59 9.78
CA SER A 158 9.18 -10.05 9.64
C SER A 158 8.36 -10.48 8.42
N ARG A 159 8.51 -11.73 8.00
CA ARG A 159 7.72 -12.28 6.89
C ARG A 159 6.22 -12.28 7.19
N ASP A 160 5.85 -12.48 8.46
CA ASP A 160 4.46 -12.50 8.92
C ASP A 160 3.75 -11.16 8.70
N TRP A 161 4.50 -10.05 8.67
CA TRP A 161 3.93 -8.74 8.37
C TRP A 161 3.32 -8.65 6.97
N LEU A 162 3.74 -9.50 6.03
CA LEU A 162 3.12 -9.56 4.69
C LEU A 162 1.70 -10.11 4.71
N ASN A 163 1.34 -10.88 5.75
CA ASN A 163 -0.02 -11.40 5.96
C ASN A 163 -0.90 -10.40 6.71
N ILE A 164 -0.27 -9.43 7.40
CA ILE A 164 -0.96 -8.42 8.22
C ILE A 164 -1.19 -7.13 7.42
N ALA A 165 -0.19 -6.72 6.63
CA ALA A 165 -0.25 -5.50 5.83
C ALA A 165 -1.26 -5.65 4.70
N PHE A 166 -2.32 -4.84 4.75
CA PHE A 166 -3.39 -4.83 3.75
C PHE A 166 -2.98 -3.99 2.52
N THR A 167 -2.34 -2.85 2.73
CA THR A 167 -2.04 -1.89 1.67
C THR A 167 -0.86 -2.33 0.80
N SER A 168 -0.96 -2.06 -0.51
CA SER A 168 0.13 -2.34 -1.46
C SER A 168 1.42 -1.60 -1.09
N THR A 169 1.31 -0.36 -0.60
CA THR A 169 2.44 0.45 -0.14
C THR A 169 3.17 -0.18 1.03
N ALA A 170 2.46 -0.64 2.07
CA ALA A 170 3.08 -1.31 3.22
C ALA A 170 3.75 -2.62 2.77
N ARG A 171 3.04 -3.46 2.01
CA ARG A 171 3.59 -4.72 1.49
C ARG A 171 4.83 -4.51 0.62
N HIS A 172 4.87 -3.47 -0.20
CA HIS A 172 6.03 -3.13 -1.02
C HIS A 172 7.23 -2.77 -0.17
N ASN A 173 7.07 -1.89 0.83
CA ASN A 173 8.16 -1.51 1.73
C ASN A 173 8.69 -2.70 2.54
N ILE A 174 7.80 -3.56 3.06
CA ILE A 174 8.18 -4.77 3.79
C ILE A 174 8.98 -5.72 2.88
N LYS A 175 8.48 -6.02 1.67
CA LYS A 175 9.20 -6.87 0.69
C LYS A 175 10.57 -6.30 0.35
N ARG A 176 10.65 -4.99 0.10
CA ARG A 176 11.91 -4.31 -0.22
C ARG A 176 12.92 -4.48 0.91
N TRP A 177 12.50 -4.30 2.15
CA TRP A 177 13.36 -4.47 3.32
C TRP A 177 13.82 -5.92 3.50
N LEU A 178 12.89 -6.89 3.42
CA LEU A 178 13.21 -8.32 3.55
C LEU A 178 14.20 -8.77 2.47
N ASN A 179 13.97 -8.39 1.21
CA ASN A 179 14.86 -8.73 0.10
C ASN A 179 16.27 -8.14 0.29
N LEU A 180 16.37 -6.93 0.86
CA LEU A 180 17.66 -6.31 1.16
C LEU A 180 18.40 -7.09 2.25
N GLN A 181 17.71 -7.48 3.33
CA GLN A 181 18.29 -8.27 4.41
C GLN A 181 18.72 -9.65 3.94
N ASP A 182 17.90 -10.34 3.17
CA ASP A 182 18.23 -11.64 2.59
C ASP A 182 19.46 -11.52 1.68
N LYS A 183 19.53 -10.47 0.85
CA LYS A 183 20.71 -10.20 0.02
C LYS A 183 21.96 -10.00 0.86
N ILE A 184 21.91 -9.20 1.93
CA ILE A 184 23.06 -8.94 2.80
C ILE A 184 23.53 -10.25 3.45
N LYS A 185 22.60 -11.03 4.03
CA LYS A 185 22.90 -12.31 4.69
C LYS A 185 23.51 -13.31 3.71
N ASN A 186 22.90 -13.48 2.54
CA ASN A 186 23.36 -14.45 1.55
C ASN A 186 24.69 -14.03 0.92
N THR A 187 24.94 -12.73 0.72
CA THR A 187 26.24 -12.25 0.27
C THR A 187 27.33 -12.59 1.28
N ALA A 188 27.07 -12.35 2.57
CA ALA A 188 28.03 -12.69 3.63
C ALA A 188 28.28 -14.20 3.75
N LEU A 189 27.22 -15.01 3.64
CA LEU A 189 27.31 -16.47 3.65
C LEU A 189 28.07 -17.00 2.43
N GLY A 190 27.74 -16.55 1.23
CA GLY A 190 28.41 -16.98 0.00
C GLY A 190 29.88 -16.57 -0.04
N LYS A 191 30.24 -15.41 0.52
CA LYS A 191 31.65 -15.03 0.71
C LYS A 191 32.39 -16.02 1.61
N LYS A 192 31.80 -16.38 2.76
CA LYS A 192 32.39 -17.37 3.68
C LYS A 192 32.54 -18.75 3.04
N LEU A 193 31.53 -19.21 2.30
CA LEU A 193 31.57 -20.49 1.59
C LEU A 193 32.67 -20.48 0.52
N TRP A 194 32.72 -19.44 -0.30
CA TRP A 194 33.75 -19.27 -1.32
C TRP A 194 35.16 -19.27 -0.73
N GLU A 195 35.40 -18.49 0.32
CA GLU A 195 36.71 -18.41 1.00
C GLU A 195 37.13 -19.73 1.65
N LYS A 196 36.17 -20.54 2.10
CA LYS A 196 36.43 -21.88 2.63
C LYS A 196 36.82 -22.84 1.52
N GLU A 197 36.02 -22.90 0.44
CA GLU A 197 36.24 -23.84 -0.66
C GLU A 197 37.53 -23.54 -1.41
N ILE A 198 37.82 -22.26 -1.70
CA ILE A 198 39.02 -21.92 -2.49
C ILE A 198 40.33 -22.28 -1.80
N LYS A 199 40.35 -22.36 -0.47
CA LYS A 199 41.54 -22.82 0.29
C LYS A 199 41.87 -24.28 0.04
N HIS A 200 40.90 -25.11 -0.35
CA HIS A 200 41.12 -26.51 -0.69
C HIS A 200 41.76 -26.68 -2.07
N TYR A 201 41.69 -25.67 -2.93
CA TYR A 201 42.26 -25.69 -4.28
C TYR A 201 43.55 -24.86 -4.34
N LYS A 202 44.61 -25.42 -4.93
CA LYS A 202 45.85 -24.67 -5.21
C LYS A 202 45.67 -23.79 -6.45
N VAL A 203 44.86 -22.73 -6.32
CA VAL A 203 44.56 -21.81 -7.42
C VAL A 203 45.73 -20.83 -7.61
N PRO A 204 46.30 -20.71 -8.82
CA PRO A 204 47.36 -19.73 -9.09
C PRO A 204 46.90 -18.28 -8.83
N ALA A 205 47.76 -17.45 -8.25
CA ALA A 205 47.43 -16.08 -7.82
C ALA A 205 46.88 -15.17 -8.94
N HIS A 206 47.26 -15.41 -10.19
CA HIS A 206 46.77 -14.62 -11.33
C HIS A 206 45.29 -14.86 -11.65
N PHE A 207 44.73 -16.04 -11.30
CA PHE A 207 43.30 -16.34 -11.40
C PHE A 207 42.47 -15.70 -10.28
N LEU A 208 43.11 -15.40 -9.14
CA LEU A 208 42.47 -14.76 -7.99
C LEU A 208 42.33 -13.24 -8.16
N LYS A 209 42.95 -12.65 -9.19
CA LYS A 209 42.72 -11.24 -9.54
C LYS A 209 41.25 -11.04 -9.92
N GLU A 210 40.61 -10.05 -9.32
CA GLU A 210 39.15 -9.85 -9.39
C GLU A 210 38.63 -9.76 -10.83
N GLU A 211 39.34 -9.08 -11.73
CA GLU A 211 38.97 -8.95 -13.14
C GLU A 211 38.93 -10.29 -13.88
N ASN A 212 39.98 -11.11 -13.71
CA ASN A 212 40.08 -12.44 -14.31
C ASN A 212 39.05 -13.39 -13.70
N LEU A 213 38.87 -13.31 -12.39
CA LEU A 213 37.93 -14.13 -11.65
C LEU A 213 36.49 -13.85 -12.10
N LEU A 214 36.08 -12.58 -12.19
CA LEU A 214 34.75 -12.19 -12.64
C LEU A 214 34.47 -12.62 -14.09
N LYS A 215 35.47 -12.52 -14.97
CA LYS A 215 35.34 -12.97 -16.37
C LYS A 215 35.11 -14.48 -16.45
N ASN A 216 35.93 -15.26 -15.74
CA ASN A 216 35.84 -16.71 -15.72
C ASN A 216 34.56 -17.21 -15.02
N LEU A 217 34.17 -16.58 -13.90
CA LEU A 217 32.92 -16.91 -13.22
C LEU A 217 31.70 -16.56 -14.08
N SER A 218 31.76 -15.45 -14.82
CA SER A 218 30.66 -15.07 -15.72
C SER A 218 30.48 -16.05 -16.88
N SER A 219 31.58 -16.58 -17.44
CA SER A 219 31.52 -17.57 -18.51
C SER A 219 31.01 -18.93 -18.01
N VAL A 220 31.48 -19.39 -16.86
CA VAL A 220 31.08 -20.70 -16.29
C VAL A 220 29.64 -20.66 -15.78
N ALA A 221 29.23 -19.61 -15.06
CA ALA A 221 27.88 -19.51 -14.50
C ALA A 221 26.81 -19.11 -15.54
N ASN A 222 27.22 -18.72 -16.76
CA ASN A 222 26.35 -18.13 -17.78
C ASN A 222 25.52 -16.93 -17.25
N VAL A 223 26.08 -16.18 -16.30
CA VAL A 223 25.45 -15.01 -15.67
C VAL A 223 26.38 -13.82 -15.79
N ARG A 224 25.84 -12.68 -16.17
CA ARG A 224 26.59 -11.42 -16.18
C ARG A 224 26.90 -10.96 -14.75
N LEU A 225 28.14 -11.14 -14.32
CA LEU A 225 28.66 -10.65 -13.03
C LEU A 225 29.46 -9.36 -13.27
N LYS A 226 28.98 -8.25 -12.69
CA LYS A 226 29.70 -6.95 -12.73
C LYS A 226 30.54 -6.69 -11.47
N LYS A 227 30.22 -7.39 -10.37
CA LYS A 227 30.83 -7.21 -9.05
C LYS A 227 30.83 -8.56 -8.31
N MET A 228 31.85 -8.82 -7.50
CA MET A 228 31.97 -10.05 -6.70
C MET A 228 30.83 -10.21 -5.69
N GLU A 229 30.28 -9.11 -5.15
CA GLU A 229 29.11 -9.17 -4.28
C GLU A 229 27.93 -9.91 -4.93
N LYS A 230 27.72 -9.75 -6.24
CA LYS A 230 26.64 -10.43 -6.94
C LYS A 230 26.90 -11.93 -7.02
N PHE A 231 28.16 -12.33 -7.23
CA PHE A 231 28.57 -13.73 -7.21
C PHE A 231 28.36 -14.35 -5.83
N TYR A 232 28.84 -13.70 -4.77
CA TYR A 232 28.64 -14.18 -3.41
C TYR A 232 27.15 -14.28 -3.05
N ALA A 233 26.32 -13.34 -3.49
CA ALA A 233 24.88 -13.46 -3.32
C ALA A 233 24.32 -14.72 -3.98
N TYR A 234 24.70 -15.04 -5.22
CA TYR A 234 24.24 -16.26 -5.91
C TYR A 234 24.67 -17.54 -5.19
N VAL A 235 25.95 -17.62 -4.79
CA VAL A 235 26.47 -18.75 -4.01
C VAL A 235 25.68 -18.91 -2.71
N GLY A 236 25.40 -17.81 -2.01
CA GLY A 236 24.60 -17.85 -0.78
C GLY A 236 23.13 -18.22 -0.99
N PHE A 237 22.56 -17.91 -2.16
CA PHE A 237 21.23 -18.36 -2.55
C PHE A 237 21.19 -19.81 -3.08
N GLY A 238 22.35 -20.46 -3.29
CA GLY A 238 22.44 -21.79 -3.88
C GLY A 238 22.03 -21.83 -5.36
N LYS A 239 22.29 -20.75 -6.10
CA LYS A 239 21.97 -20.62 -7.54
C LYS A 239 23.18 -20.82 -8.43
#